data_AF-A0A392TAB9-F1
#
_entry.id   AF-A0A392TAB9-F1
#
_cell.length_a   1.000
_cell.length_b   1.000
_cell.length_c   1.000
_cell.angle_alpha   90.00
_cell.angle_beta   90.00
_cell.angle_gamma   90.00
#
_symmetry.space_group_name_H-M   'P 1'
#
loop_
_entity.id
_entity.type
_entity.pdbx_description
1 polymer ?
#
loop_
_entity_poly.entity_id
_entity_poly.type
_entity_poly.pdbx_seq_one_letter_code
_entity_poly.pdbx_strand_id
1 'polypeptide(L)' 'AVLLVHGFGAFAEHYRDNIHGLAKAGNRIWAITLLGFGKSEKPNTVYTELLWAELLRDFIVDVVGEPVHLVGNSIGGMG' A
#
# COMPACT_ATOMS: atom_id res chain seq x y z
N ALA A 1 -7.26 9.87 -5.25
CA ALA A 1 -7.18 8.39 -5.19
C ALA A 1 -7.23 7.82 -3.76
N VAL A 2 -7.45 6.52 -3.61
CA VAL A 2 -7.25 5.75 -2.35
C VAL A 2 -6.11 4.78 -2.55
N LEU A 3 -5.14 4.74 -1.64
CA LEU A 3 -4.02 3.82 -1.65
C LEU A 3 -4.15 2.82 -0.50
N LEU A 4 -4.33 1.55 -0.86
CA LEU A 4 -4.40 0.43 0.08
C LEU A 4 -3.00 -0.12 0.33
N VAL A 5 -2.59 -0.11 1.59
CA VAL A 5 -1.29 -0.61 2.05
C VAL A 5 -1.54 -1.79 2.98
N HIS A 6 -1.03 -2.97 2.64
CA HIS A 6 -1.14 -4.11 3.54
C HIS A 6 -0.15 -4.00 4.72
N GLY A 7 -0.54 -4.50 5.89
CA GLY A 7 0.39 -4.79 6.99
C GLY A 7 0.77 -6.27 7.04
N PHE A 8 1.66 -6.61 7.98
CA PHE A 8 2.32 -7.91 8.14
C PHE A 8 1.31 -9.08 8.19
N GLY A 9 0.94 -9.62 7.03
CA GLY A 9 0.07 -10.80 6.91
C GLY A 9 -1.26 -10.60 6.18
N ALA A 10 -1.61 -9.40 5.72
CA ALA A 10 -2.87 -9.18 5.00
C ALA A 10 -2.63 -8.94 3.50
N PHE A 11 -2.50 -10.00 2.71
CA PHE A 11 -2.35 -9.88 1.25
C PHE A 11 -3.43 -8.96 0.63
N ALA A 12 -3.09 -8.28 -0.48
CA ALA A 12 -4.01 -7.45 -1.27
C ALA A 12 -5.33 -8.17 -1.64
N GLU A 13 -5.33 -9.50 -1.58
CA GLU A 13 -6.48 -10.39 -1.69
C GLU A 13 -7.58 -10.18 -0.64
N HIS A 14 -7.25 -9.80 0.60
CA HIS A 14 -8.26 -9.49 1.62
C HIS A 14 -9.05 -8.22 1.31
N TYR A 15 -8.48 -7.31 0.52
CA TYR A 15 -9.17 -6.09 0.11
C TYR A 15 -10.04 -6.30 -1.12
N ARG A 16 -10.01 -7.46 -1.79
CA ARG A 16 -10.71 -7.68 -3.07
C ARG A 16 -12.23 -7.43 -2.96
N ASP A 17 -12.82 -7.74 -1.81
CA ASP A 17 -14.24 -7.49 -1.52
C ASP A 17 -14.52 -6.01 -1.20
N ASN A 18 -13.63 -5.33 -0.47
CA ASN A 18 -13.76 -3.90 -0.13
C ASN A 18 -13.43 -2.97 -1.32
N ILE A 19 -12.50 -3.37 -2.18
CA ILE A 19 -12.08 -2.64 -3.39
C ILE A 19 -13.26 -2.44 -4.33
N HIS A 20 -14.12 -3.46 -4.49
CA HIS A 20 -15.30 -3.34 -5.33
C HIS A 20 -16.31 -2.31 -4.80
N GLY A 21 -16.47 -2.19 -3.49
CA GLY A 21 -17.34 -1.18 -2.87
C GLY A 21 -16.81 0.24 -3.06
N LEU A 22 -15.51 0.45 -2.81
CA LEU A 22 -14.87 1.75 -2.92
C LEU A 22 -14.71 2.22 -4.37
N ALA A 23 -14.41 1.30 -5.31
CA ALA A 23 -14.34 1.61 -6.72
C ALA A 23 -15.72 1.99 -7.30
N LYS A 24 -16.80 1.34 -6.85
CA LYS A 24 -18.18 1.71 -7.23
C LYS A 24 -18.59 3.09 -6.77
N ALA A 25 -17.96 3.63 -5.72
CA ALA A 25 -18.17 5.01 -5.26
C ALA A 25 -17.44 6.08 -6.11
N GLY A 26 -16.82 5.69 -7.24
CA GLY A 26 -16.14 6.60 -8.16
C GLY A 26 -14.69 6.92 -7.79
N ASN A 27 -14.12 6.24 -6.80
CA ASN A 27 -12.74 6.47 -6.38
C ASN A 27 -11.76 5.62 -7.18
N ARG A 28 -10.65 6.23 -7.62
CA ARG A 28 -9.51 5.51 -8.19
C ARG A 28 -8.74 4.82 -7.05
N ILE A 29 -8.69 3.48 -7.09
CA ILE A 29 -8.08 2.65 -6.05
C ILE A 29 -6.73 2.12 -6.53
N TRP A 30 -5.71 2.26 -5.69
CA TRP A 30 -4.38 1.68 -5.87
C TRP A 30 -4.09 0.71 -4.73
N ALA A 31 -3.39 -0.38 -5.01
CA ALA A 31 -2.95 -1.33 -4.00
C ALA A 31 -1.48 -1.66 -4.25
N ILE A 32 -0.63 -1.40 -3.27
CA ILE A 32 0.81 -1.66 -3.34
C ILE A 32 1.20 -2.83 -2.45
N THR A 33 2.14 -3.64 -2.92
CA THR A 33 2.79 -4.67 -2.09
C THR A 33 4.15 -4.16 -1.63
N LEU A 34 4.33 -3.98 -0.31
CA LEU A 34 5.60 -3.52 0.26
C LEU A 34 6.78 -4.47 -0.08
N LEU A 35 7.98 -3.89 -0.16
CA LEU A 35 9.25 -4.61 -0.33
C LEU A 35 9.39 -5.69 0.76
N GLY A 36 9.82 -6.89 0.39
CA GLY A 36 9.93 -8.03 1.31
C GLY A 36 8.69 -8.93 1.36
N PHE A 37 7.55 -8.51 0.80
CA PHE A 37 6.28 -9.25 0.87
C PHE A 37 5.78 -9.73 -0.50
N GLY A 38 4.99 -10.81 -0.47
CA GLY A 38 4.23 -11.28 -1.63
C GLY A 38 5.11 -11.50 -2.87
N LYS A 39 4.71 -10.88 -3.99
CA LYS A 39 5.45 -10.91 -5.27
C LYS A 39 6.47 -9.78 -5.43
N SER A 40 6.59 -8.87 -4.46
CA SER A 40 7.60 -7.81 -4.50
C SER A 40 9.00 -8.37 -4.31
N GLU A 41 9.98 -7.58 -4.76
CA GLU A 41 11.40 -7.90 -4.61
C GLU A 41 11.76 -8.09 -3.13
N LYS A 42 12.68 -9.01 -2.88
CA LYS A 42 13.17 -9.39 -1.56
C LYS A 42 14.68 -9.21 -1.49
N PRO A 43 15.18 -7.98 -1.61
CA PRO A 43 16.61 -7.74 -1.52
C PRO A 43 17.10 -8.10 -0.10
N ASN A 44 18.37 -8.48 -0.02
CA ASN A 44 19.03 -8.72 1.26
C ASN A 44 19.36 -7.38 1.92
N THR A 45 18.35 -6.73 2.48
CA THR A 45 18.44 -5.45 3.17
C THR A 45 17.71 -5.51 4.51
N VAL A 46 17.97 -4.53 5.37
CA VAL A 46 17.22 -4.36 6.61
C VAL A 46 15.90 -3.67 6.28
N TYR A 47 14.79 -4.37 6.48
CA TYR A 47 13.47 -3.79 6.34
C TYR A 47 13.16 -2.91 7.55
N THR A 48 12.91 -1.62 7.30
CA THR A 48 12.55 -0.64 8.33
C THR A 48 11.26 0.07 7.96
N GLU A 49 10.57 0.64 8.95
CA GLU A 49 9.39 1.46 8.72
C GLU A 49 9.70 2.65 7.81
N LEU A 50 10.89 3.26 7.96
CA LEU A 50 11.36 4.35 7.11
C LEU A 50 11.51 3.91 5.64
N LEU A 51 12.08 2.73 5.39
CA LEU A 51 12.22 2.18 4.03
C LEU A 51 10.84 2.02 3.36
N TRP A 52 9.85 1.51 4.10
CA TRP A 52 8.50 1.38 3.56
C TRP A 52 7.80 2.73 3.39
N ALA A 53 8.03 3.69 4.29
CA ALA A 53 7.50 5.06 4.16
C ALA A 53 8.06 5.77 2.92
N GLU A 54 9.37 5.62 2.64
CA GLU A 54 10.00 6.16 1.44
C GLU A 54 9.44 5.50 0.17
N LEU A 55 9.31 4.17 0.16
CA LEU A 55 8.69 3.44 -0.94
C LEU A 55 7.25 3.93 -1.22
N LEU A 56 6.46 4.16 -0.17
CA LEU A 56 5.09 4.67 -0.32
C LEU A 56 5.08 6.10 -0.86
N ARG A 57 5.95 6.97 -0.35
CA ARG A 57 6.08 8.35 -0.83
C ARG A 57 6.41 8.37 -2.32
N ASP A 58 7.43 7.63 -2.73
CA ASP A 58 7.91 7.62 -4.10
C ASP A 58 6.85 7.01 -5.03
N PHE A 59 6.13 5.97 -4.60
CA PHE A 59 4.99 5.44 -5.34
C PHE A 59 3.86 6.46 -5.53
N ILE A 60 3.54 7.26 -4.50
CA ILE A 60 2.51 8.29 -4.61
C ILE A 60 2.92 9.37 -5.60
N VAL A 61 4.17 9.83 -5.54
CA VAL A 61 4.68 10.90 -6.41
C VAL A 61 4.83 10.43 -7.85
N ASP A 62 5.49 9.29 -8.06
CA ASP A 62 5.94 8.87 -9.39
C ASP A 62 4.89 8.04 -10.15
N VAL A 63 4.04 7.30 -9.42
CA VAL A 63 3.06 6.37 -10.04
C VAL A 63 1.64 6.90 -9.92
N VAL A 64 1.23 7.37 -8.74
CA VAL A 64 -0.14 7.85 -8.55
C VAL A 64 -0.33 9.25 -9.13
N GLY A 65 0.61 10.16 -8.86
CA GLY A 65 0.63 11.51 -9.44
C GLY A 65 -0.45 12.45 -8.91
N GLU A 66 -1.17 12.08 -7.85
CA GLU A 66 -2.22 12.88 -7.21
C GLU A 66 -2.28 12.59 -5.70
N PRO A 67 -2.86 13.50 -4.89
CA PRO A 67 -3.09 13.23 -3.47
C PRO A 67 -3.90 11.96 -3.23
N VAL A 68 -3.49 11.18 -2.22
CA VAL A 68 -4.13 9.91 -1.86
C VAL A 68 -4.58 9.86 -0.41
N HIS A 69 -5.68 9.15 -0.17
CA HIS A 69 -6.03 8.67 1.17
C HIS A 69 -5.38 7.31 1.40
N LEU A 70 -4.49 7.23 2.38
CA LEU A 70 -3.82 5.99 2.79
C LEU A 70 -4.75 5.18 3.70
N VAL A 71 -4.93 3.89 3.39
CA VAL A 71 -5.67 2.94 4.21
C VAL A 71 -4.82 1.69 4.39
N GLY A 72 -4.41 1.39 5.62
CA GLY A 72 -3.64 0.18 5.90
C GLY A 72 -3.98 -0.47 7.23
N ASN A 73 -3.86 -1.80 7.27
CA ASN A 73 -4.15 -2.59 8.46
C ASN A 73 -2.84 -2.96 9.19
N SER A 74 -2.62 -2.35 10.36
CA SER A 74 -1.65 -2.74 11.41
C SER A 74 -0.19 -3.02 11.02
N ILE A 75 0.42 -2.10 10.28
CA ILE A 75 1.83 -1.69 10.44
C ILE A 75 2.00 -0.19 10.12
N GLY A 76 1.08 0.41 9.35
CA GLY A 76 1.06 1.85 9.05
C GLY A 76 0.48 2.75 10.16
N GLY A 77 0.55 2.32 11.42
CA GLY A 77 -0.01 3.01 12.59
C GLY A 77 1.01 3.23 13.73
N MET A 78 2.31 3.16 13.43
CA MET A 78 3.34 3.75 14.29
C MET A 78 4.06 4.83 13.50
N GLY A 79 3.96 6.06 14.02
CA GLY A 79 4.36 7.32 13.40
C GLY A 79 3.38 8.41 13.75
#